data_AF-A0A2P2LZY6-F1
#
_entry.id   AF-A0A2P2LZY6-F1
#
_cell.length_a   1.000
_cell.length_b   1.000
_cell.length_c   1.000
_cell.angle_alpha   90.00
_cell.angle_beta   90.00
_cell.angle_gamma   90.00
#
_symmetry.space_group_name_H-M   'P 1'
#
loop_
_entity.id
_entity.type
_entity.pdbx_description
1 polymer ?
#
loop_
_entity_poly.entity_id
_entity_poly.type
_entity_poly.pdbx_seq_one_letter_code
_entity_poly.pdbx_strand_id
1 'polypeptide(L)'
;MTLSIPLSDKLAYRKLTRAYFGFLEVLFSSHITFILNLDTNTFMHIAGSLESGLKGLDTNISSQCASAVDNLAAYYFNNISMGEAPSSPASVNLARHISDGPNLFPEILKTLFEIVLFEDCGNQWSLSRPMLSLILISEQIFSDLKAKILAAQPVDQHQRLSLCFDKLMADVNRSLDSRNRDKFTQNLTVFRHEFRVK
;
A
#
# COMPACT_ATOMS: atom_id res chain seq x y z
N MET A 1 26.11 1.23 -3.78
CA MET A 1 26.31 2.66 -4.12
C MET A 1 25.02 3.49 -4.02
N THR A 2 23.87 3.04 -4.53
CA THR A 2 22.59 3.79 -4.34
C THR A 2 22.00 3.61 -2.94
N LEU A 3 22.09 2.42 -2.33
CA LEU A 3 21.55 2.15 -0.99
C LEU A 3 22.41 2.72 0.16
N SER A 4 23.70 3.01 -0.08
CA SER A 4 24.59 3.70 0.88
C SER A 4 24.29 5.19 1.03
N ILE A 5 23.59 5.73 0.03
CA ILE A 5 22.71 6.89 0.02
C ILE A 5 21.71 7.07 1.19
N PRO A 6 21.89 7.88 2.25
CA PRO A 6 20.80 8.12 3.20
C PRO A 6 19.54 8.57 2.47
N LEU A 7 18.38 8.04 2.85
CA LEU A 7 17.12 8.35 2.16
C LEU A 7 16.85 9.86 2.17
N SER A 8 17.10 10.53 3.30
CA SER A 8 16.99 11.99 3.43
C SER A 8 17.74 12.75 2.33
N ASP A 9 18.96 12.31 2.02
CA ASP A 9 19.82 12.98 1.04
C ASP A 9 19.32 12.75 -0.38
N LYS A 10 18.73 11.58 -0.66
CA LYS A 10 18.07 11.33 -1.94
C LYS A 10 16.80 12.17 -2.11
N LEU A 11 16.04 12.34 -1.04
CA LEU A 11 14.80 13.11 -1.03
C LEU A 11 15.08 14.63 -1.09
N ALA A 12 16.28 15.08 -0.72
CA ALA A 12 16.69 16.49 -0.80
C ALA A 12 16.82 17.00 -2.24
N TYR A 13 17.14 16.13 -3.20
CA TYR A 13 17.37 16.51 -4.60
C TYR A 13 16.29 15.95 -5.54
N ARG A 14 15.33 16.80 -5.93
CA ARG A 14 14.15 16.42 -6.74
C ARG A 14 14.46 15.55 -7.96
N LYS A 15 15.53 15.83 -8.72
CA LYS A 15 15.92 15.03 -9.89
C LYS A 15 16.34 13.61 -9.49
N LEU A 16 17.14 13.50 -8.43
CA LEU A 16 17.59 12.21 -7.89
C LEU A 16 16.42 11.42 -7.30
N THR A 17 15.52 12.09 -6.56
CA THR A 17 14.31 11.46 -6.01
C THR A 17 13.45 10.82 -7.10
N ARG A 18 13.19 11.56 -8.19
CA ARG A 18 12.40 11.05 -9.33
C ARG A 18 13.06 9.86 -10.01
N ALA A 19 14.38 9.94 -10.25
CA ALA A 19 15.12 8.83 -10.84
C ALA A 19 15.10 7.59 -9.93
N TYR A 20 15.24 7.78 -8.62
CA TYR A 20 15.20 6.71 -7.63
C TYR A 20 13.85 5.98 -7.62
N PHE A 21 12.73 6.71 -7.50
CA PHE A 21 11.41 6.07 -7.44
C PHE A 21 10.93 5.52 -8.78
N GLY A 22 11.29 6.16 -9.90
CA GLY A 22 11.07 5.57 -11.22
C GLY A 22 11.83 4.26 -11.41
N PHE A 23 13.07 4.17 -10.91
CA PHE A 23 13.82 2.92 -10.92
C PHE A 23 13.18 1.84 -10.04
N LEU A 24 12.74 2.19 -8.82
CA LEU A 24 12.04 1.24 -7.95
C LEU A 24 10.75 0.72 -8.57
N GLU A 25 9.93 1.58 -9.19
CA GLU A 25 8.73 1.15 -9.90
C GLU A 25 9.03 0.08 -10.95
N VAL A 26 10.09 0.27 -11.76
CA VAL A 26 10.51 -0.73 -12.76
C VAL A 26 10.98 -2.02 -12.09
N LEU A 27 11.74 -1.93 -10.99
CA LEU A 27 12.17 -3.13 -10.25
C LEU A 27 10.99 -3.93 -9.70
N PHE A 28 10.00 -3.28 -9.09
CA PHE A 28 8.83 -3.97 -8.54
C PHE A 28 7.87 -4.48 -9.61
N SER A 29 7.77 -3.82 -10.77
CA SER A 29 6.87 -4.26 -11.86
C SER A 29 7.48 -5.34 -12.76
N SER A 30 8.79 -5.29 -13.02
CA SER A 30 9.43 -6.14 -14.04
C SER A 30 10.50 -7.08 -13.48
N HIS A 31 11.05 -6.80 -12.30
CA HIS A 31 12.16 -7.55 -11.71
C HIS A 31 11.92 -7.90 -10.24
N ILE A 32 10.67 -8.11 -9.84
CA ILE A 32 10.31 -8.28 -8.43
C ILE A 32 11.07 -9.43 -7.76
N THR A 33 11.29 -10.54 -8.48
CA THR A 33 12.08 -11.68 -8.01
C THR A 33 13.50 -11.29 -7.56
N PHE A 34 14.13 -10.31 -8.23
CA PHE A 34 15.44 -9.82 -7.80
C PHE A 34 15.35 -9.14 -6.43
N ILE A 35 14.35 -8.27 -6.23
CA ILE A 35 14.10 -7.59 -4.94
C ILE A 35 13.82 -8.59 -3.82
N LEU A 36 13.02 -9.62 -4.11
CA LEU A 36 12.65 -10.64 -3.13
C LEU A 36 13.81 -11.57 -2.74
N ASN A 37 14.90 -11.61 -3.51
CA ASN A 37 16.08 -12.43 -3.21
C ASN A 37 17.16 -11.67 -2.44
N LEU A 38 16.93 -10.40 -2.10
CA LEU A 38 17.83 -9.62 -1.26
C LEU A 38 17.78 -10.10 0.19
N ASP A 39 18.74 -9.69 1.01
CA ASP A 39 18.65 -9.90 2.45
C ASP A 39 17.49 -9.06 3.05
N THR A 40 16.97 -9.47 4.21
CA THR A 40 15.79 -8.82 4.81
C THR A 40 16.03 -7.34 5.07
N ASN A 41 17.22 -6.93 5.53
CA ASN A 41 17.47 -5.53 5.86
C ASN A 41 17.43 -4.67 4.60
N THR A 42 18.05 -5.15 3.52
CA THR A 42 18.02 -4.46 2.22
C THR A 42 16.60 -4.40 1.66
N PHE A 43 15.85 -5.50 1.69
CA PHE A 43 14.46 -5.54 1.26
C PHE A 43 13.60 -4.54 2.05
N MET A 44 13.68 -4.57 3.38
CA MET A 44 12.91 -3.69 4.26
C MET A 44 13.28 -2.22 4.05
N HIS A 45 14.55 -1.90 3.84
CA HIS A 45 14.98 -0.55 3.52
C HIS A 45 14.39 -0.06 2.19
N ILE A 46 14.39 -0.91 1.15
CA ILE A 46 13.79 -0.57 -0.16
C ILE A 46 12.27 -0.40 -0.02
N ALA A 47 11.58 -1.36 0.58
CA ALA A 47 10.13 -1.34 0.74
C ALA A 47 9.68 -0.17 1.64
N GLY A 48 10.37 0.09 2.75
CA GLY A 48 10.09 1.24 3.62
C GLY A 48 10.33 2.60 2.94
N SER A 49 11.26 2.66 1.98
CA SER A 49 11.45 3.89 1.19
C SER A 49 10.24 4.21 0.30
N LEU A 50 9.45 3.20 -0.11
CA LEU A 50 8.21 3.42 -0.86
C LEU A 50 7.16 4.12 0.00
N GLU A 51 7.03 3.76 1.27
CA GLU A 51 6.14 4.44 2.22
C GLU A 51 6.50 5.92 2.36
N SER A 52 7.80 6.23 2.46
CA SER A 52 8.28 7.62 2.50
C SER A 52 7.98 8.37 1.19
N GLY A 53 8.05 7.69 0.04
CA GLY A 53 7.70 8.27 -1.25
C GLY A 53 6.19 8.52 -1.41
N LEU A 54 5.33 7.68 -0.81
CA LEU A 54 3.88 7.89 -0.79
C LEU A 54 3.49 9.19 -0.08
N LYS A 55 4.16 9.51 1.04
CA LYS A 55 3.99 10.74 1.83
C LYS A 55 4.60 11.99 1.17
N GLY A 56 5.25 11.83 0.02
CA GLY A 56 5.89 12.94 -0.69
C GLY A 56 4.90 13.87 -1.39
N LEU A 57 5.26 15.15 -1.51
CA LEU A 57 4.42 16.18 -2.16
C LEU A 57 4.30 16.03 -3.69
N ASP A 58 5.16 15.24 -4.33
CA ASP A 58 5.15 15.07 -5.79
C ASP A 58 4.23 13.90 -6.16
N THR A 59 3.07 14.22 -6.73
CA THR A 59 2.03 13.25 -7.11
C THR A 59 2.55 12.15 -8.04
N ASN A 60 3.51 12.47 -8.91
CA ASN A 60 4.11 11.45 -9.78
C ASN A 60 4.89 10.42 -8.97
N ILE A 61 5.72 10.87 -8.03
CA ILE A 61 6.47 9.97 -7.14
C ILE A 61 5.51 9.11 -6.31
N SER A 62 4.47 9.73 -5.74
CA SER A 62 3.44 9.00 -4.98
C SER A 62 2.77 7.92 -5.84
N SER A 63 2.42 8.21 -7.09
CA SER A 63 1.88 7.20 -8.02
C SER A 63 2.86 6.07 -8.36
N GLN A 64 4.15 6.38 -8.52
CA GLN A 64 5.19 5.36 -8.74
C GLN A 64 5.36 4.43 -7.54
N CYS A 65 5.36 5.01 -6.33
CA CYS A 65 5.39 4.24 -5.09
C CYS A 65 4.14 3.38 -4.92
N ALA A 66 2.96 3.92 -5.21
CA ALA A 66 1.71 3.20 -5.15
C ALA A 66 1.69 1.99 -6.11
N SER A 67 2.20 2.19 -7.33
CA SER A 67 2.39 1.12 -8.32
C SER A 67 3.36 0.03 -7.81
N ALA A 68 4.50 0.42 -7.25
CA ALA A 68 5.48 -0.51 -6.70
C ALA A 68 4.91 -1.33 -5.51
N VAL A 69 4.19 -0.66 -4.61
CA VAL A 69 3.50 -1.31 -3.47
C VAL A 69 2.42 -2.27 -3.96
N ASP A 70 1.62 -1.88 -4.95
CA ASP A 70 0.57 -2.76 -5.50
C ASP A 70 1.18 -4.03 -6.12
N ASN A 71 2.29 -3.91 -6.85
CA ASN A 71 2.98 -5.08 -7.40
C ASN A 71 3.50 -6.02 -6.28
N LEU A 72 4.07 -5.47 -5.21
CA LEU A 72 4.51 -6.26 -4.05
C LEU A 72 3.35 -6.97 -3.36
N ALA A 73 2.28 -6.22 -3.06
CA ALA A 73 1.11 -6.73 -2.38
C ALA A 73 0.36 -7.76 -3.24
N ALA A 74 0.19 -7.50 -4.53
CA ALA A 74 -0.44 -8.44 -5.46
C ALA A 74 0.39 -9.73 -5.61
N TYR A 75 1.72 -9.64 -5.63
CA TYR A 75 2.58 -10.82 -5.64
C TYR A 75 2.38 -11.66 -4.37
N TYR A 76 2.34 -11.02 -3.19
CA TYR A 76 2.04 -11.70 -1.93
C TYR A 76 0.67 -12.39 -1.98
N PHE A 77 -0.37 -11.64 -2.36
CA PHE A 77 -1.74 -12.15 -2.41
C PHE A 77 -1.85 -13.39 -3.31
N ASN A 78 -1.31 -13.32 -4.54
CA ASN A 78 -1.41 -14.39 -5.53
C ASN A 78 -0.58 -15.63 -5.17
N ASN A 79 0.57 -15.48 -4.52
CA ASN A 79 1.53 -16.59 -4.30
C ASN A 79 1.55 -17.12 -2.86
N ILE A 80 0.88 -16.45 -1.92
CA ILE A 80 0.91 -16.80 -0.49
C ILE A 80 -0.50 -16.83 0.10
N SER A 81 -1.32 -15.79 -0.12
CA SER A 81 -2.65 -15.70 0.51
C SER A 81 -3.71 -16.61 -0.10
N MET A 82 -3.59 -16.97 -1.38
CA MET A 82 -4.58 -17.80 -2.09
C MET A 82 -4.51 -19.31 -1.75
N GLY A 83 -3.74 -19.71 -0.73
CA GLY A 83 -3.84 -21.03 -0.10
C GLY A 83 -2.93 -22.11 -0.67
N GLU A 84 -2.09 -21.79 -1.65
CA GLU A 84 -0.97 -22.65 -2.04
C GLU A 84 0.24 -22.30 -1.17
N ALA A 85 0.89 -23.30 -0.59
CA ALA A 85 2.14 -23.09 0.13
C ALA A 85 3.15 -22.40 -0.81
N PRO A 86 3.97 -21.45 -0.32
CA PRO A 86 4.93 -20.74 -1.16
C PRO A 86 5.84 -21.74 -1.89
N SER A 87 5.63 -21.89 -3.20
CA SER A 87 6.27 -22.94 -4.01
C SER A 87 7.54 -22.46 -4.70
N SER A 88 7.64 -21.14 -4.96
CA SER A 88 8.82 -20.52 -5.58
C SER A 88 9.80 -20.01 -4.53
N PRO A 89 11.12 -20.01 -4.80
CA PRO A 89 12.10 -19.40 -3.89
C PRO A 89 11.78 -17.95 -3.55
N ALA A 90 11.23 -17.20 -4.51
CA ALA A 90 10.85 -15.81 -4.33
C ALA A 90 9.65 -15.62 -3.39
N SER A 91 8.63 -16.48 -3.46
CA SER A 91 7.49 -16.42 -2.54
C SER A 91 7.86 -16.89 -1.13
N VAL A 92 8.75 -17.87 -1.00
CA VAL A 92 9.33 -18.26 0.30
C VAL A 92 10.11 -17.09 0.92
N ASN A 93 10.98 -16.43 0.14
CA ASN A 93 11.75 -15.29 0.63
C ASN A 93 10.85 -14.11 1.01
N LEU A 94 9.83 -13.81 0.21
CA LEU A 94 8.85 -12.79 0.56
C LEU A 94 8.12 -13.12 1.86
N ALA A 95 7.64 -14.35 2.03
CA ALA A 95 7.00 -14.78 3.28
C ALA A 95 7.93 -14.60 4.48
N ARG A 96 9.22 -14.94 4.32
CA ARG A 96 10.25 -14.73 5.35
C ARG A 96 10.44 -13.24 5.67
N HIS A 97 10.58 -12.37 4.66
CA HIS A 97 10.71 -10.93 4.87
C HIS A 97 9.53 -10.34 5.64
N ILE A 98 8.29 -10.74 5.30
CA ILE A 98 7.09 -10.27 5.99
C ILE A 98 7.00 -10.85 7.40
N SER A 99 7.45 -12.09 7.62
CA SER A 99 7.54 -12.67 8.97
C SER A 99 8.57 -11.95 9.85
N ASP A 100 9.71 -11.56 9.29
CA ASP A 100 10.76 -10.79 10.00
C ASP A 100 10.34 -9.32 10.21
N GLY A 101 9.47 -8.80 9.34
CA GLY A 101 9.01 -7.41 9.29
C GLY A 101 7.48 -7.28 9.23
N PRO A 102 6.74 -7.76 10.24
CA PRO A 102 5.27 -7.90 10.17
C PRO A 102 4.52 -6.57 10.04
N ASN A 103 5.17 -5.45 10.41
CA ASN A 103 4.57 -4.12 10.35
C ASN A 103 4.62 -3.46 8.96
N LEU A 104 5.35 -4.04 7.98
CA LEU A 104 5.52 -3.42 6.66
C LEU A 104 4.18 -3.12 5.97
N PHE A 105 3.33 -4.14 5.81
CA PHE A 105 2.03 -3.97 5.17
C PHE A 105 1.03 -3.14 5.99
N PRO A 106 0.89 -3.35 7.32
CA PRO A 106 0.06 -2.49 8.16
C PRO A 106 0.41 -1.01 8.09
N GLU A 107 1.69 -0.63 8.19
CA GLU A 107 2.10 0.78 8.18
C GLU A 107 1.93 1.44 6.80
N ILE A 108 2.16 0.70 5.71
CA ILE A 108 1.87 1.20 4.36
C ILE A 108 0.35 1.40 4.18
N LEU A 109 -0.48 0.44 4.61
CA LEU A 109 -1.94 0.58 4.49
C LEU A 109 -2.45 1.76 5.32
N LYS A 110 -1.96 1.92 6.54
CA LYS A 110 -2.25 3.07 7.40
C LYS A 110 -1.88 4.38 6.71
N THR A 111 -0.67 4.49 6.17
CA THR A 111 -0.21 5.65 5.40
C THR A 111 -1.15 5.97 4.24
N LEU A 112 -1.58 4.96 3.47
CA LEU A 112 -2.50 5.16 2.35
C LEU A 112 -3.87 5.70 2.81
N PHE A 113 -4.41 5.19 3.92
CA PHE A 113 -5.64 5.74 4.50
C PHE A 113 -5.46 7.16 5.01
N GLU A 114 -4.34 7.47 5.67
CA GLU A 114 -4.05 8.83 6.14
C GLU A 114 -4.03 9.83 4.97
N ILE A 115 -3.34 9.48 3.88
CA ILE A 115 -3.28 10.29 2.66
C ILE A 115 -4.68 10.49 2.06
N VAL A 116 -5.44 9.41 1.87
CA VAL A 116 -6.78 9.50 1.23
C VAL A 116 -7.78 10.28 2.09
N LEU A 117 -7.77 10.06 3.40
CA LEU A 117 -8.75 10.66 4.31
C LEU A 117 -8.42 12.11 4.63
N PHE A 118 -7.14 12.42 4.90
CA PHE A 118 -6.76 13.70 5.51
C PHE A 118 -5.98 14.63 4.59
N GLU A 119 -5.49 14.16 3.44
CA GLU A 119 -4.73 14.98 2.50
C GLU A 119 -5.47 15.24 1.18
N ASP A 120 -5.11 16.31 0.49
CA ASP A 120 -5.60 16.58 -0.87
C ASP A 120 -4.76 15.83 -1.90
N CYS A 121 -4.98 14.52 -1.98
CA CYS A 121 -4.34 13.67 -2.98
C CYS A 121 -5.08 13.72 -4.33
N GLY A 122 -4.34 14.08 -5.39
CA GLY A 122 -4.84 14.09 -6.77
C GLY A 122 -4.74 12.74 -7.50
N ASN A 123 -4.04 11.77 -6.92
CA ASN A 123 -3.77 10.45 -7.50
C ASN A 123 -4.50 9.31 -6.78
N GLN A 124 -5.70 9.56 -6.25
CA GLN A 124 -6.50 8.56 -5.54
C GLN A 124 -6.66 7.25 -6.34
N TRP A 125 -6.75 7.34 -7.68
CA TRP A 125 -6.85 6.17 -8.56
C TRP A 125 -5.58 5.29 -8.52
N SER A 126 -4.41 5.88 -8.33
CA SER A 126 -3.16 5.13 -8.12
C SER A 126 -3.12 4.51 -6.73
N LEU A 127 -3.60 5.23 -5.70
CA LEU A 127 -3.58 4.79 -4.30
C LEU A 127 -4.59 3.68 -4.00
N SER A 128 -5.72 3.64 -4.72
CA SER A 128 -6.78 2.64 -4.49
C SER A 128 -6.30 1.20 -4.72
N ARG A 129 -5.42 0.99 -5.71
CA ARG A 129 -4.91 -0.34 -6.07
C ARG A 129 -4.09 -1.00 -4.94
N PRO A 130 -3.01 -0.39 -4.42
CA PRO A 130 -2.28 -0.97 -3.30
C PRO A 130 -3.14 -1.10 -2.05
N MET A 131 -4.09 -0.18 -1.80
CA MET A 131 -5.03 -0.32 -0.69
C MET A 131 -5.85 -1.61 -0.77
N LEU A 132 -6.47 -1.89 -1.93
CA LEU A 132 -7.22 -3.13 -2.11
C LEU A 132 -6.32 -4.35 -1.93
N SER A 133 -5.16 -4.37 -2.58
CA SER A 133 -4.20 -5.48 -2.49
C SER A 133 -3.80 -5.76 -1.04
N LEU A 134 -3.49 -4.72 -0.25
CA LEU A 134 -3.13 -4.86 1.16
C LEU A 134 -4.30 -5.32 2.04
N ILE A 135 -5.52 -4.83 1.79
CA ILE A 135 -6.72 -5.27 2.52
C ILE A 135 -6.99 -6.76 2.27
N LEU A 136 -6.85 -7.23 1.02
CA LEU A 136 -7.10 -8.63 0.66
C LEU A 136 -6.02 -9.61 1.14
N ILE A 137 -4.81 -9.12 1.43
CA ILE A 137 -3.76 -9.95 2.06
C ILE A 137 -4.17 -10.37 3.47
N SER A 138 -4.75 -9.45 4.24
CA SER A 138 -5.23 -9.71 5.59
C SER A 138 -6.37 -8.77 6.00
N GLU A 139 -7.56 -9.33 6.09
CA GLU A 139 -8.76 -8.63 6.57
C GLU A 139 -8.61 -8.15 8.03
N GLN A 140 -7.75 -8.81 8.82
CA GLN A 140 -7.45 -8.40 10.18
C GLN A 140 -6.72 -7.05 10.22
N ILE A 141 -5.74 -6.84 9.33
CA ILE A 141 -5.02 -5.55 9.25
C ILE A 141 -6.01 -4.42 8.97
N PHE A 142 -6.96 -4.64 8.05
CA PHE A 142 -8.00 -3.66 7.74
C PHE A 142 -8.95 -3.41 8.91
N SER A 143 -9.37 -4.47 9.60
CA SER A 143 -10.26 -4.38 10.77
C SER A 143 -9.62 -3.60 11.93
N ASP A 144 -8.35 -3.88 12.22
CA ASP A 144 -7.58 -3.17 13.24
C ASP A 144 -7.39 -1.69 12.89
N LEU A 145 -7.14 -1.40 11.61
CA LEU A 145 -7.00 -0.03 11.13
C LEU A 145 -8.34 0.74 11.19
N LYS A 146 -9.45 0.11 10.79
CA LYS A 146 -10.82 0.66 10.95
C LYS A 146 -11.07 1.03 12.41
N ALA A 147 -10.79 0.12 13.35
CA ALA A 147 -10.98 0.35 14.78
C ALA A 147 -10.14 1.54 15.29
N LYS A 148 -8.86 1.63 14.89
CA LYS A 148 -7.98 2.76 15.25
C LYS A 148 -8.48 4.09 14.69
N ILE A 149 -8.91 4.13 13.43
CA ILE A 149 -9.44 5.34 12.81
C ILE A 149 -10.72 5.79 13.51
N LEU A 150 -11.65 4.86 13.79
CA LEU A 150 -12.90 5.17 14.49
C LEU A 150 -12.63 5.69 15.91
N ALA A 151 -11.73 5.05 16.67
CA ALA A 151 -11.39 5.47 18.03
C ALA A 151 -10.81 6.89 18.10
N ALA A 152 -10.20 7.39 17.00
CA ALA A 152 -9.69 8.74 16.90
C ALA A 152 -10.78 9.80 16.57
N GLN A 153 -12.01 9.40 16.30
CA GLN A 153 -13.13 10.28 15.95
C GLN A 153 -14.11 10.47 17.11
N PRO A 154 -14.92 11.55 17.11
CA PRO A 154 -16.00 11.74 18.08
C PRO A 154 -17.01 10.58 18.07
N VAL A 155 -17.47 10.16 19.25
CA VAL A 155 -18.33 8.97 19.44
C VAL A 155 -19.64 9.05 18.67
N ASP A 156 -20.21 10.25 18.55
CA ASP A 156 -21.42 10.54 17.77
C ASP A 156 -21.25 10.26 16.27
N GLN A 157 -20.01 10.25 15.76
CA GLN A 157 -19.73 9.94 14.36
C GLN A 157 -19.42 8.46 14.10
N HIS A 158 -19.16 7.66 15.14
CA HIS A 158 -18.67 6.27 14.98
C HIS A 158 -19.60 5.41 14.12
N GLN A 159 -20.90 5.49 14.34
CA GLN A 159 -21.88 4.72 13.56
C GLN A 159 -21.85 5.10 12.08
N ARG A 160 -21.87 6.41 11.78
CA ARG A 160 -21.82 6.93 10.41
C ARG A 160 -20.55 6.49 9.69
N LEU A 161 -19.40 6.66 10.36
CA LEU A 161 -18.10 6.30 9.80
C LEU A 161 -17.94 4.79 9.62
N SER A 162 -18.47 3.98 10.55
CA SER A 162 -18.50 2.53 10.39
C SER A 162 -19.24 2.11 9.13
N LEU A 163 -20.41 2.71 8.86
CA LEU A 163 -21.17 2.47 7.63
C LEU A 163 -20.40 2.90 6.37
N CYS A 164 -19.62 3.98 6.45
CA CYS A 164 -18.75 4.38 5.34
C CYS A 164 -17.71 3.29 5.03
N PHE A 165 -17.06 2.72 6.05
CA PHE A 165 -16.13 1.60 5.88
C PHE A 165 -16.81 0.34 5.32
N ASP A 166 -18.07 0.09 5.67
CA ASP A 166 -18.81 -1.05 5.11
C ASP A 166 -19.10 -0.83 3.61
N LYS A 167 -19.45 0.40 3.22
CA LYS A 167 -19.60 0.80 1.80
C LYS A 167 -18.29 0.70 1.02
N LEU A 168 -17.13 0.93 1.65
CA LEU A 168 -15.84 0.82 0.99
C LEU A 168 -15.62 -0.58 0.38
N MET A 169 -16.05 -1.62 1.09
CA MET A 169 -15.90 -3.02 0.68
C MET A 169 -17.17 -3.60 0.01
N ALA A 170 -18.20 -2.80 -0.23
CA ALA A 170 -19.45 -3.26 -0.85
C ALA A 170 -19.22 -3.77 -2.28
N ASP A 171 -19.70 -5.00 -2.55
CA ASP A 171 -19.49 -5.75 -3.79
C ASP A 171 -18.02 -5.96 -4.19
N VAL A 172 -17.08 -5.81 -3.25
CA VAL A 172 -15.67 -6.14 -3.45
C VAL A 172 -15.49 -7.61 -3.08
N ASN A 173 -14.98 -8.40 -4.01
CA ASN A 173 -14.68 -9.81 -3.78
C ASN A 173 -13.18 -10.00 -3.45
N ARG A 174 -12.79 -11.22 -3.09
CA ARG A 174 -11.40 -11.59 -2.79
C ARG A 174 -10.62 -11.92 -4.08
N SER A 175 -10.46 -10.92 -4.95
CA SER A 175 -9.71 -11.01 -6.22
C SER A 175 -9.02 -9.68 -6.56
N LEU A 176 -7.97 -9.72 -7.37
CA LEU A 176 -7.26 -8.54 -7.88
C LEU A 176 -7.49 -8.29 -9.38
N ASP A 177 -8.57 -8.84 -9.95
CA ASP A 177 -8.98 -8.54 -11.32
C ASP A 177 -9.36 -7.07 -11.51
N SER A 178 -9.35 -6.62 -12.77
CA SER A 178 -9.58 -5.22 -13.11
C SER A 178 -10.96 -4.72 -12.68
N ARG A 179 -12.00 -5.54 -12.82
CA ARG A 179 -13.38 -5.16 -12.46
C ARG A 179 -13.48 -4.93 -10.95
N ASN A 180 -12.90 -5.80 -10.15
CA ASN A 180 -12.91 -5.67 -8.70
C ASN A 180 -12.12 -4.44 -8.22
N ARG A 181 -10.94 -4.19 -8.83
CA ARG A 181 -10.13 -2.97 -8.57
C ARG A 181 -10.88 -1.68 -8.93
N ASP A 182 -11.57 -1.66 -10.06
CA ASP A 182 -12.37 -0.51 -10.49
C ASP A 182 -13.53 -0.26 -9.52
N LYS A 183 -14.22 -1.33 -9.09
CA LYS A 183 -15.29 -1.25 -8.08
C LYS A 183 -14.79 -0.67 -6.76
N PHE A 184 -13.68 -1.20 -6.22
CA PHE A 184 -13.09 -0.65 -5.00
C PHE A 184 -12.71 0.82 -5.16
N THR A 185 -12.19 1.22 -6.31
CA THR A 185 -11.82 2.62 -6.56
C THR A 185 -13.02 3.57 -6.59
N GLN A 186 -14.15 3.12 -7.15
CA GLN A 186 -15.42 3.85 -7.09
C GLN A 186 -15.90 3.98 -5.65
N ASN A 187 -15.90 2.87 -4.90
CA ASN A 187 -16.28 2.86 -3.49
C ASN A 187 -15.40 3.80 -2.65
N LEU A 188 -14.08 3.82 -2.90
CA LEU A 188 -13.13 4.69 -2.22
C LEU A 188 -13.42 6.18 -2.45
N THR A 189 -13.89 6.53 -3.65
CA THR A 189 -14.29 7.91 -3.97
C THR A 189 -15.49 8.35 -3.15
N VAL A 190 -16.51 7.49 -3.08
CA VAL A 190 -17.71 7.74 -2.25
C VAL A 190 -17.33 7.78 -0.77
N PHE A 191 -16.55 6.80 -0.31
CA PHE A 191 -16.05 6.71 1.06
C PHE A 191 -15.33 7.99 1.48
N ARG A 192 -14.37 8.48 0.67
CA ARG A 192 -13.62 9.71 0.96
C ARG A 192 -14.53 10.92 1.08
N HIS A 193 -15.48 11.06 0.17
CA HIS A 193 -16.45 12.16 0.20
C HIS A 193 -17.31 12.07 1.47
N GLU A 194 -17.98 10.94 1.71
CA GLU A 194 -18.85 10.75 2.87
C GLU A 194 -18.09 10.92 4.19
N PHE A 195 -16.87 10.39 4.30
CA PHE A 195 -16.06 10.53 5.51
C PHE A 195 -15.80 12.00 5.88
N ARG A 196 -15.52 12.84 4.87
CA ARG A 196 -15.22 14.28 5.04
C ARG A 196 -16.44 15.17 5.26
N VAL A 197 -17.63 14.72 4.86
CA VAL A 197 -18.87 15.45 5.15
C VAL A 197 -19.10 15.42 6.67
N LYS A 198 -19.19 16.61 7.27
CA LYS A 198 -19.49 16.82 8.69
C LYS A 198 -20.98 16.71 8.96
#